data_AF-A0A920VPM0-F1
#
_entry.id   AF-A0A920VPM0-F1
#
_cell.length_a   1.000
_cell.length_b   1.000
_cell.length_c   1.000
_cell.angle_alpha   90.00
_cell.angle_beta   90.00
_cell.angle_gamma   90.00
#
_symmetry.space_group_name_H-M   'P 1'
#
loop_
_entity.id
_entity.type
_entity.pdbx_description
1 polymer ?
#
loop_
_entity_poly.entity_id
_entity_poly.type
_entity_poly.pdbx_seq_one_letter_code
_entity_poly.pdbx_strand_id
1 'polypeptide(L)'
;MTPIKHLTRYFLQEQAANISHSGGSYLAHAVGVYRDLKSWGWDEETARAGLFHSIYGTEFFQGFTLPISRRNEISSMIGDHAKTPVLPELCPETTPF
;
A
#
# COMPACT_ATOMS: atom_id res chain seq x y z
N MET A 1 -5.68 15.25 8.43
CA MET A 1 -4.68 14.49 7.65
C MET A 1 -4.24 13.28 8.45
N THR A 2 -4.43 12.06 7.94
CA THR A 2 -4.12 10.82 8.66
C THR A 2 -2.61 10.60 8.69
N PRO A 3 -1.96 10.51 9.87
CA PRO A 3 -0.53 10.25 9.96
C PRO A 3 -0.19 8.87 9.38
N ILE A 4 0.99 8.72 8.75
CA ILE A 4 1.45 7.42 8.22
C ILE A 4 1.44 6.30 9.26
N LYS A 5 1.67 6.63 10.54
CA LYS A 5 1.58 5.69 11.67
C LYS A 5 0.21 5.01 11.80
N HIS A 6 -0.88 5.70 11.42
CA HIS A 6 -2.22 5.12 11.43
C HIS A 6 -2.39 4.12 10.28
N LEU A 7 -1.83 4.43 9.11
CA LEU A 7 -1.87 3.53 7.97
C LEU A 7 -1.08 2.26 8.24
N THR A 8 0.14 2.36 8.77
CA THR A 8 0.95 1.18 9.12
C THR A 8 0.30 0.34 10.23
N ARG A 9 -0.47 0.96 11.14
CA ARG A 9 -1.24 0.23 12.16
C ARG A 9 -2.36 -0.61 11.55
N TYR A 10 -2.96 -0.17 10.45
CA TYR A 10 -3.97 -0.96 9.74
C TYR A 10 -3.41 -2.32 9.29
N PHE A 11 -2.17 -2.36 8.78
CA PHE A 11 -1.50 -3.60 8.38
C PHE A 11 -1.27 -4.55 9.56
N LEU A 12 -1.02 -4.00 10.75
CA LEU A 12 -0.87 -4.81 11.97
C LEU A 12 -2.23 -5.40 12.39
N GLN A 13 -3.30 -4.61 12.33
CA GLN A 13 -4.65 -5.05 12.71
C GLN A 13 -5.19 -6.13 11.77
N GLU A 14 -4.96 -5.97 10.48
CA GLU A 14 -5.35 -6.94 9.45
C GLU A 14 -4.41 -8.15 9.37
N GLN A 15 -3.40 -8.25 10.27
CA GLN A 15 -2.37 -9.30 10.26
C GLN A 15 -1.58 -9.39 8.94
N ALA A 16 -1.63 -8.33 8.13
CA ALA A 16 -0.97 -8.24 6.85
C ALA A 16 0.52 -7.91 6.98
N ALA A 17 0.96 -7.38 8.12
CA ALA A 17 2.29 -6.81 8.26
C ALA A 17 3.46 -7.78 8.04
N ASN A 18 3.31 -9.04 8.45
CA ASN A 18 4.38 -10.06 8.43
C ASN A 18 4.27 -11.02 7.24
N ILE A 19 3.34 -10.76 6.32
CA ILE A 19 3.15 -11.62 5.15
C ILE A 19 4.37 -11.51 4.25
N SER A 20 4.87 -12.66 3.80
CA SER A 20 6.02 -12.70 2.90
C SER A 20 5.66 -12.06 1.56
N HIS A 21 6.39 -11.03 1.18
CA HIS A 21 6.16 -10.29 -0.06
C HIS A 21 7.47 -9.68 -0.57
N SER A 22 7.80 -9.90 -1.84
CA SER A 22 8.98 -9.35 -2.52
C SER A 22 10.30 -9.50 -1.75
N GLY A 23 10.53 -10.68 -1.15
CA GLY A 23 11.75 -11.00 -0.40
C GLY A 23 11.81 -10.43 1.03
N GLY A 24 10.75 -9.78 1.51
CA GLY A 24 10.63 -9.24 2.86
C GLY A 24 9.21 -9.37 3.42
N SER A 25 8.87 -8.53 4.40
CA SER A 25 7.50 -8.43 4.89
C SER A 25 6.68 -7.44 4.06
N TYR A 26 5.39 -7.69 3.93
CA TYR A 26 4.50 -6.84 3.16
C TYR A 26 4.48 -5.40 3.67
N LEU A 27 4.50 -5.20 5.00
CA LEU A 27 4.60 -3.84 5.55
C LEU A 27 5.91 -3.15 5.17
N ALA A 28 7.04 -3.88 5.16
CA ALA A 28 8.32 -3.30 4.77
C ALA A 28 8.31 -2.86 3.31
N HIS A 29 7.78 -3.70 2.41
CA HIS A 29 7.58 -3.36 1.00
C HIS A 29 6.66 -2.15 0.81
N ALA A 30 5.50 -2.15 1.46
CA ALA A 30 4.52 -1.06 1.37
C ALA A 30 5.10 0.28 1.85
N VAL A 31 5.90 0.28 2.92
CA VAL A 31 6.63 1.46 3.39
C VAL A 31 7.73 1.88 2.42
N GLY A 32 8.40 0.93 1.77
CA GLY A 32 9.36 1.18 0.68
C GLY A 32 8.71 1.98 -0.45
N VAL A 33 7.62 1.46 -1.01
CA VAL A 33 6.86 2.14 -2.08
C VAL A 33 6.40 3.53 -1.68
N TYR A 34 5.89 3.70 -0.45
CA TYR A 34 5.54 5.04 0.05
C TYR A 34 6.74 5.99 0.00
N ARG A 35 7.91 5.55 0.47
CA ARG A 35 9.13 6.37 0.49
C ARG A 35 9.61 6.70 -0.93
N ASP A 36 9.54 5.73 -1.84
CA ASP A 36 9.94 5.91 -3.23
C ASP A 36 9.06 6.96 -3.92
N LEU A 37 7.73 6.86 -3.76
CA LEU A 37 6.79 7.85 -4.30
C LEU A 37 7.04 9.25 -3.74
N LYS A 38 7.29 9.38 -2.43
CA LYS A 38 7.70 10.66 -1.83
C LYS A 38 9.02 11.18 -2.40
N SER A 39 9.99 10.31 -2.65
CA SER A 39 11.30 10.69 -3.19
C SER A 39 11.22 11.15 -4.66
N TRP A 40 10.29 10.58 -5.43
CA TRP A 40 10.02 10.97 -6.81
C TRP A 40 9.16 12.24 -6.92
N GLY A 41 8.77 12.84 -5.80
CA GLY A 41 8.02 14.09 -5.76
C GLY A 41 6.50 13.95 -5.87
N TRP A 42 5.97 12.73 -5.72
CA TRP A 42 4.52 12.53 -5.67
C TRP A 42 3.91 13.15 -4.41
N ASP A 43 2.66 13.58 -4.54
CA ASP A 43 1.90 14.13 -3.44
C ASP A 43 1.60 13.06 -2.37
N GLU A 44 1.16 13.53 -1.21
CA GLU A 44 0.93 12.68 -0.06
C GLU A 44 -0.20 11.66 -0.27
N GLU A 45 -1.25 11.99 -1.01
CA GLU A 45 -2.35 11.08 -1.27
C GLU A 45 -1.91 9.96 -2.20
N THR A 46 -1.14 10.28 -3.25
CA THR A 46 -0.58 9.28 -4.15
C THR A 46 0.37 8.33 -3.41
N ALA A 47 1.27 8.87 -2.57
CA ALA A 47 2.15 8.04 -1.75
C ALA A 47 1.37 7.12 -0.79
N ARG A 48 0.29 7.64 -0.17
CA ARG A 48 -0.60 6.85 0.68
C ARG A 48 -1.36 5.78 -0.09
N ALA A 49 -1.81 6.07 -1.31
CA ALA A 49 -2.46 5.08 -2.17
C ALA A 49 -1.50 3.94 -2.55
N GLY A 50 -0.26 4.30 -2.89
CA GLY A 50 0.80 3.33 -3.17
C GLY A 50 1.11 2.40 -1.99
N LEU A 51 0.92 2.85 -0.75
CA LEU A 51 1.09 1.99 0.43
C LEU A 51 0.11 0.81 0.46
N PHE A 52 -1.04 0.89 -0.22
CA PHE A 52 -2.07 -0.15 -0.27
C PHE A 52 -2.11 -0.94 -1.59
N HIS A 53 -1.11 -0.79 -2.47
CA HIS A 53 -1.17 -1.31 -3.86
C HIS A 53 -1.43 -2.81 -3.99
N SER A 54 -0.98 -3.62 -3.03
CA SER A 54 -1.17 -5.08 -3.06
C SER A 54 -2.19 -5.58 -2.04
N ILE A 55 -2.96 -4.70 -1.37
CA ILE A 55 -3.78 -5.10 -0.21
C ILE A 55 -5.01 -5.94 -0.60
N TYR A 56 -5.47 -5.80 -1.83
CA TYR A 56 -6.55 -6.62 -2.41
C TYR A 56 -6.03 -7.88 -3.08
N GLY A 57 -4.73 -8.17 -2.96
CA GLY A 57 -4.06 -9.27 -3.60
C GLY A 57 -3.94 -9.11 -5.11
N THR A 58 -2.88 -9.70 -5.66
CA THR A 58 -2.79 -10.15 -7.05
C THR A 58 -2.63 -11.67 -7.03
N GLU A 59 -2.61 -12.33 -8.18
CA GLU A 59 -2.44 -13.80 -8.26
C GLU A 59 -1.18 -14.33 -7.52
N PHE A 60 -0.21 -13.45 -7.25
CA PHE A 60 1.04 -13.74 -6.53
C PHE A 60 0.99 -13.44 -5.02
N PHE A 61 -0.12 -12.90 -4.50
CA PHE A 61 -0.27 -12.57 -3.09
C PHE A 61 -0.92 -13.73 -2.33
N GLN A 62 -0.09 -14.68 -1.87
CA GLN A 62 -0.57 -15.82 -1.08
C GLN A 62 -0.53 -15.51 0.42
N GLY A 63 -1.70 -15.35 1.04
CA GLY A 63 -1.83 -15.32 2.51
C GLY A 63 -2.78 -14.27 3.07
N PHE A 64 -3.12 -13.22 2.31
CA PHE A 64 -4.10 -12.22 2.73
C PHE A 64 -4.65 -11.43 1.56
N THR A 65 -5.97 -11.33 1.50
CA THR A 65 -6.65 -10.44 0.56
C THR A 65 -7.69 -9.70 1.36
N LEU A 66 -7.60 -8.37 1.42
CA LEU A 66 -8.67 -7.58 1.97
C LEU A 66 -9.89 -7.67 1.04
N PRO A 67 -11.11 -7.89 1.54
CA PRO A 67 -12.30 -7.86 0.71
C PRO A 67 -12.47 -6.51 0.01
N ILE A 68 -12.77 -6.53 -1.29
CA ILE A 68 -12.99 -5.31 -2.11
C ILE A 68 -14.09 -4.42 -1.51
N SER A 69 -15.06 -4.99 -0.79
CA SER A 69 -16.11 -4.24 -0.09
C SER A 69 -15.56 -3.25 0.94
N ARG A 70 -14.36 -3.48 1.49
CA ARG A 70 -13.71 -2.62 2.47
C ARG A 70 -12.87 -1.50 1.84
N ARG A 71 -12.92 -1.35 0.51
CA ARG A 71 -12.17 -0.30 -0.21
C ARG A 71 -12.46 1.13 0.25
N ASN A 72 -13.69 1.36 0.70
CA ASN A 72 -14.10 2.68 1.18
C ASN A 72 -13.41 3.04 2.50
N GLU A 73 -13.06 2.04 3.33
CA GLU A 73 -12.28 2.26 4.56
C GLU A 73 -10.90 2.81 4.21
N ILE A 74 -10.23 2.20 3.23
CA ILE A 74 -8.91 2.62 2.77
C ILE A 74 -8.97 3.99 2.10
N SER A 75 -9.95 4.20 1.21
CA SER A 75 -10.14 5.48 0.54
C SER A 75 -10.31 6.63 1.53
N SER A 76 -11.06 6.39 2.61
CA SER A 76 -11.28 7.39 3.68
C SER A 76 -10.00 7.71 4.46
N MET A 77 -9.07 6.77 4.57
CA MET A 77 -7.77 6.99 5.23
C MET A 77 -6.76 7.71 4.33
N ILE A 78 -6.82 7.51 3.01
CA ILE A 78 -5.93 8.14 2.03
C ILE A 78 -6.28 9.63 1.84
N GLY A 79 -7.58 9.97 1.83
CA GLY A 79 -8.08 11.34 1.63
C GLY A 79 -9.18 11.42 0.57
N ASP A 80 -9.97 12.48 0.59
CA ASP A 80 -11.17 12.67 -0.26
C ASP A 80 -10.86 12.71 -1.78
N HIS A 81 -9.60 12.93 -2.14
CA HIS A 81 -9.12 12.97 -3.52
C HIS A 81 -8.49 11.66 -4.00
N ALA A 82 -8.59 10.57 -3.23
CA ALA A 82 -8.25 9.21 -3.66
C ALA A 82 -9.23 8.67 -4.73
N LYS A 83 -9.45 9.43 -5.80
CA LYS A 83 -10.19 9.01 -7.00
C LYS A 83 -9.31 8.29 -7.99
N THR A 84 -7.99 8.35 -7.82
CA THR A 84 -7.07 7.60 -8.67
C THR A 84 -7.11 6.13 -8.24
N PRO A 85 -7.51 5.19 -9.12
CA PRO A 85 -7.41 3.78 -8.80
C PRO A 85 -5.97 3.45 -8.44
N VAL A 86 -5.78 2.55 -7.48
CA VAL A 86 -4.47 2.04 -7.10
C VAL A 86 -3.91 1.31 -8.32
N LEU A 87 -3.14 2.01 -9.16
CA LEU A 87 -2.70 1.50 -10.44
C LEU A 87 -1.57 0.47 -10.22
N PRO A 88 -1.62 -0.69 -10.88
CA PRO A 88 -0.55 -1.69 -10.83
C PRO A 88 0.81 -1.15 -11.33
N GLU A 89 0.83 -0.01 -12.03
CA GLU A 89 2.05 0.63 -12.55
C GLU A 89 2.88 1.36 -11.48
N LEU A 90 2.39 1.47 -10.24
CA LEU A 90 3.16 2.03 -9.12
C LEU A 90 4.17 1.03 -8.53
N CYS A 91 4.21 -0.21 -9.02
CA CYS A 91 5.25 -1.20 -8.70
C CYS A 91 6.43 -1.06 -9.67
N PRO A 92 7.59 -0.55 -9.25
CA PRO A 92 8.83 -0.85 -9.95
C PRO A 92 9.21 -2.29 -9.59
N GLU A 93 8.67 -3.30 -10.27
CA GLU A 93 9.17 -4.68 -10.13
C GLU A 93 10.60 -4.86 -10.72
N THR A 94 11.34 -3.77 -10.99
CA THR A 94 12.67 -3.81 -11.62
C THR A 94 13.58 -2.63 -11.23
N THR A 95 13.84 -2.41 -9.94
CA THR A 95 15.17 -1.87 -9.56
C THR A 95 16.10 -3.05 -9.29
N PRO A 96 16.92 -3.50 -10.28
CA PRO A 96 18.05 -4.33 -9.95
C PRO A 96 19.02 -3.48 -9.12
N PHE A 97 19.60 -4.10 -8.09
CA PHE A 97 20.75 -3.69 -7.27
C PHE A 97 21.45 -2.37 -7.62
#